data_AF-A0A6G0W2Y0-F1
#
_entry.id   AF-A0A6G0W2Y0-F1
#
_cell.length_a   1.000
_cell.length_b   1.000
_cell.length_c   1.000
_cell.angle_alpha   90.00
_cell.angle_beta   90.00
_cell.angle_gamma   90.00
#
_symmetry.space_group_name_H-M   'P 1'
#
loop_
_entity.id
_entity.type
_entity.pdbx_description
1 polymer ?
#
loop_
_entity_poly.entity_id
_entity_poly.type
_entity_poly.pdbx_seq_one_letter_code
_entity_poly.pdbx_strand_id
1 'polypeptide(L)' 'ETGETLEVVEKEPLVEWFANNYKQFGTTLEFVTARSQEGSQFCQGFGGIGGILRWQVDFMEMEYEGESDGDFDDDDFM' A
#
# COMPACT_ATOMS: atom_id res chain seq x y z
N GLU A 1 2.87 -26.60 -13.01
CA GLU A 1 1.65 -26.04 -12.41
C GLU A 1 1.22 -26.91 -11.24
N THR A 2 1.62 -26.54 -10.02
CA THR A 2 1.05 -27.12 -8.80
C THR A 2 -0.38 -26.58 -8.69
N GLY A 3 -1.35 -27.41 -9.10
CA GLY A 3 -2.78 -27.13 -9.03
C GLY A 3 -3.31 -27.23 -7.60
N GLU A 4 -2.68 -26.51 -6.66
CA GLU A 4 -3.13 -26.47 -5.27
C GLU A 4 -4.11 -25.32 -5.08
N THR A 5 -5.32 -25.66 -4.63
CA THR A 5 -6.33 -24.70 -4.19
C THR A 5 -5.89 -24.13 -2.84
N LEU A 6 -5.32 -22.93 -2.86
CA LEU A 6 -4.98 -22.21 -1.64
C LEU A 6 -6.27 -21.79 -0.91
N GLU A 7 -6.33 -22.05 0.39
CA GLU A 7 -7.42 -21.58 1.26
C GLU A 7 -7.05 -20.24 1.89
N VAL A 8 -8.02 -19.33 1.97
CA VAL A 8 -7.83 -18.04 2.67
C VAL A 8 -7.78 -18.33 4.16
N VAL A 9 -6.58 -18.20 4.75
CA VAL A 9 -6.35 -18.43 6.19
C VAL A 9 -6.91 -17.29 7.04
N GLU A 10 -6.73 -16.05 6.59
CA GLU A 10 -7.16 -14.85 7.31
C GLU A 10 -7.57 -13.74 6.34
N LYS A 11 -8.56 -12.95 6.73
CA LYS A 11 -9.05 -11.81 5.96
C LYS A 11 -9.36 -10.65 6.91
N GLU A 12 -8.55 -9.61 6.84
CA GLU A 12 -8.76 -8.37 7.58
C GLU A 12 -9.13 -7.19 6.66
N PRO A 13 -9.93 -6.22 7.13
CA PRO A 13 -10.18 -5.00 6.36
C PRO A 13 -8.91 -4.14 6.24
N LEU A 14 -8.55 -3.75 5.02
CA LEU A 14 -7.35 -2.92 4.77
C LEU A 14 -7.36 -1.60 5.57
N VAL A 15 -8.52 -1.01 5.77
CA VAL A 15 -8.70 0.21 6.58
C VAL A 15 -8.30 -0.02 8.05
N GLU A 16 -8.67 -1.18 8.59
CA GLU A 16 -8.33 -1.57 9.96
C GLU A 16 -6.83 -1.83 10.08
N TRP A 17 -6.25 -2.50 9.09
CA TRP A 17 -4.81 -2.71 9.02
C TRP A 17 -4.03 -1.39 9.00
N PHE A 18 -4.45 -0.40 8.19
CA PHE A 18 -3.82 0.92 8.21
C PHE A 18 -3.93 1.61 9.56
N ALA A 19 -5.08 1.54 10.22
CA ALA A 19 -5.29 2.15 11.54
C ALA A 19 -4.35 1.54 12.61
N ASN A 20 -4.00 0.26 12.47
CA ASN A 20 -3.10 -0.43 13.39
C ASN A 20 -1.61 -0.20 13.07
N ASN A 21 -1.26 -0.04 11.78
CA ASN A 21 0.14 -0.08 11.34
C ASN A 21 0.71 1.27 10.90
N TYR A 22 -0.10 2.32 10.69
CA TYR A 22 0.39 3.60 10.12
C TYR A 22 1.56 4.22 10.89
N LYS A 23 1.61 4.04 12.22
CA LYS A 23 2.69 4.58 13.07
C LYS A 23 4.05 3.93 12.80
N GLN A 24 4.06 2.65 12.41
CA GLN A 24 5.29 1.92 12.14
C GLN A 24 6.01 2.47 10.90
N PHE A 25 5.24 2.99 9.94
CA PHE A 25 5.75 3.56 8.70
C PHE A 25 6.04 5.07 8.79
N GLY A 26 5.85 5.69 9.96
CA GLY A 26 6.06 7.13 10.15
C GLY A 26 5.20 7.98 9.21
N THR A 27 3.98 7.51 8.92
CA THR A 27 2.99 8.25 8.13
C THR A 27 1.87 8.75 9.05
N THR A 28 1.07 9.70 8.55
CA THR A 28 -0.14 10.15 9.22
C THR A 28 -1.34 9.61 8.45
N LEU A 29 -2.24 8.92 9.14
CA LEU A 29 -3.45 8.38 8.54
C LEU A 29 -4.61 9.35 8.72
N GLU A 30 -5.26 9.71 7.61
CA GLU A 30 -6.42 10.62 7.59
C GLU A 30 -7.61 9.94 6.90
N PHE A 31 -8.77 9.98 7.54
CA PHE A 31 -10.00 9.44 6.97
C PHE A 31 -10.82 10.53 6.27
N VAL A 32 -11.02 10.35 4.97
CA VAL A 32 -11.82 11.26 4.14
C VAL A 32 -13.18 10.65 3.80
N THR A 33 -14.18 11.50 3.59
CA THR A 33 -15.52 11.08 3.16
C THR A 33 -15.86 11.73 1.82
N ALA A 34 -16.72 11.08 1.02
CA ALA A 34 -17.15 11.60 -0.28
C ALA A 34 -18.15 12.78 -0.19
N ARG A 35 -18.21 13.50 0.94
CA ARG A 35 -19.17 14.60 1.12
C ARG A 35 -18.76 15.90 0.44
N SER A 36 -17.46 16.11 0.23
CA SER A 36 -16.95 17.24 -0.55
C SER A 36 -16.71 16.85 -2.00
N GLN A 37 -16.58 17.85 -2.88
CA GLN A 37 -16.26 17.62 -4.29
C GLN A 37 -14.90 16.95 -4.44
N GLU A 38 -13.90 17.37 -3.65
CA GLU A 38 -12.57 16.79 -3.61
C GLU A 38 -12.59 15.36 -3.06
N GLY A 39 -13.38 15.10 -2.01
CA GLY A 39 -13.55 13.76 -1.44
C GLY A 39 -14.23 12.80 -2.41
N SER A 40 -15.23 13.27 -3.16
CA SER A 40 -15.86 12.47 -4.21
C SER A 40 -14.89 12.14 -5.35
N GLN A 41 -14.09 13.10 -5.79
CA GLN A 41 -13.03 12.86 -6.78
C GLN A 41 -11.97 11.90 -6.24
N PHE A 42 -11.64 11.97 -4.96
CA PHE A 42 -10.70 11.03 -4.35
C PHE A 42 -11.23 9.59 -4.35
N CYS A 43 -12.48 9.40 -3.93
CA CYS A 43 -13.11 8.09 -3.92
C CYS A 43 -13.32 7.52 -5.34
N GLN A 44 -13.74 8.35 -6.29
CA GLN A 44 -14.07 7.90 -7.65
C GLN A 44 -12.86 7.85 -8.59
N GLY A 45 -11.91 8.77 -8.44
CA GLY A 45 -10.74 8.92 -9.31
C GLY A 45 -9.55 8.07 -8.90
N PHE A 46 -9.35 7.85 -7.59
CA PHE A 46 -8.21 7.09 -7.06
C PHE A 46 -8.63 5.80 -6.35
N GLY A 47 -9.90 5.39 -6.43
CA GLY A 47 -10.40 4.17 -5.78
C GLY A 47 -10.51 4.27 -4.25
N GLY A 48 -10.44 5.48 -3.69
CA GLY A 48 -10.63 5.71 -2.25
C GLY A 48 -9.42 5.47 -1.36
N ILE A 49 -8.25 5.21 -1.95
CA ILE A 49 -6.97 5.11 -1.25
C ILE A 49 -5.93 6.01 -1.94
N GLY A 50 -5.05 6.62 -1.15
CA GLY A 50 -3.99 7.48 -1.65
C GLY A 50 -3.07 7.93 -0.54
N GLY A 51 -1.90 8.45 -0.92
CA GLY A 51 -0.89 8.94 0.00
C GLY A 51 -0.21 10.18 -0.54
N ILE A 52 0.21 11.07 0.37
CA ILE A 52 1.02 12.23 0.04
C ILE A 52 2.46 11.89 0.43
N LEU A 53 3.34 11.81 -0.57
CA LEU A 53 4.75 11.51 -0.35
C LEU A 53 5.49 12.77 0.11
N ARG A 54 6.48 12.59 1.00
CA ARG A 54 7.34 13.69 1.47
C ARG A 54 8.26 14.21 0.38
N TRP A 55 8.61 13.37 -0.59
CA TRP A 55 9.55 13.66 -1.67
C TRP A 55 9.01 13.11 -2.98
N GLN A 56 9.49 13.66 -4.09
CA GLN A 56 9.20 13.10 -5.41
C GLN A 56 9.85 11.73 -5.52
N VAL A 57 9.10 10.76 -6.04
CA VAL A 57 9.53 9.39 -6.29
C VAL A 57 9.30 9.10 -7.76
N ASP A 58 10.27 8.45 -8.41
CA ASP A 58 10.10 7.92 -9.75
C ASP A 58 9.57 6.48 -9.67
N PHE A 59 8.31 6.30 -10.04
CA PHE A 59 7.65 5.00 -10.01
C PHE A 59 7.95 4.15 -11.24
N MET A 60 8.42 4.74 -12.34
CA MET A 60 8.74 4.00 -13.56
C MET A 60 10.00 3.14 -13.38
N GLU A 61 10.94 3.60 -12.56
CA GLU A 61 12.16 2.85 -12.23
C GLU A 61 11.85 1.68 -11.28
N MET A 62 10.92 1.86 -10.33
CA MET A 62 10.53 0.79 -9.39
C MET A 62 9.70 -0.33 -10.02
N GLU A 63 8.91 -0.04 -11.06
CA GLU A 63 8.16 -1.10 -11.78
C GLU A 63 9.10 -2.06 -12.53
N TYR A 64 10.30 -1.59 -12.91
CA TYR A 64 11.36 -2.42 -13.50
C TYR A 64 12.04 -3.35 -12.48
N GLU A 65 12.03 -3.00 -11.19
CA GLU A 65 12.58 -3.85 -10.11
C GLU A 65 11.56 -4.89 -9.62
N GLY A 66 10.27 -4.74 -9.95
CA GLY A 66 9.19 -5.66 -9.55
C GLY A 66 9.22 -7.06 -10.20
N GLU A 67 10.12 -7.31 -11.16
CA GLU A 67 10.42 -8.67 -11.65
C GLU A 67 11.61 -9.33 -10.94
N SER A 68 12.25 -8.63 -10.00
CA SER A 68 13.35 -9.13 -9.16
C SER A 68 12.87 -9.36 -7.72
N ASP A 69 11.96 -10.32 -7.54
CA ASP A 69 11.84 -11.07 -6.27
C ASP A 69 13.14 -11.89 -6.07
N GLY A 70 14.24 -11.21 -5.77
CA GLY A 70 15.56 -11.80 -5.61
C GLY A 70 16.33 -11.12 -4.49
N ASP A 71 16.13 -11.63 -3.27
CA ASP A 71 16.96 -11.45 -2.08
C ASP A 71 17.46 -10.04 -1.78
N PHE A 72 16.61 -9.22 -1.15
CA PHE A 72 17.12 -8.24 -0.18
C PHE A 72 17.47 -9.02 1.10
N ASP A 73 18.68 -9.58 1.16
CA ASP A 73 19.23 -10.17 2.39
C ASP A 73 19.49 -9.03 3.39
N ASP A 74 18.58 -8.85 4.35
CA ASP A 74 18.65 -7.89 5.46
C ASP A 74 19.85 -8.16 6.41
N ASP A 75 20.62 -9.23 6.15
CA ASP A 75 21.79 -9.69 6.91
C ASP A 75 23.12 -9.03 6.50
N ASP A 76 23.18 -8.25 5.41
CA ASP A 76 24.42 -7.62 4.92
C ASP A 76 24.73 -6.24 5.57
N PHE A 77 23.95 -5.85 6.59
CA PHE A 77 24.11 -4.58 7.34
C PHE A 77 24.37 -4.76 8.84
N MET A 78 25.06 -5.85 9.24
CA MET A 78 25.67 -6.01 10.58
C MET A 78 27.19 -6.12 10.53
#